data_AF-A0A7C4CT03-F1
#
_entry.id   AF-A0A7C4CT03-F1
#
_cell.length_a   1.000
_cell.length_b   1.000
_cell.length_c   1.000
_cell.angle_alpha   90.00
_cell.angle_beta   90.00
_cell.angle_gamma   90.00
#
_symmetry.space_group_name_H-M   'P 1'
#
loop_
_entity.id
_entity.type
_entity.pdbx_description
1 polymer ?
#
loop_
_entity_poly.entity_id
_entity_poly.type
_entity_poly.pdbx_seq_one_letter_code
_entity_poly.pdbx_strand_id
1 'polypeptide(L)'
;LVGTGKFFLIINPIVSMLIFFSTVKPYDLVQVFSRIGLPYKAGFMLLLSLRMLSLAVSELRNIMDVQKARGIEVDSRNPFKRVANLIPVFVPLVIRIMGLAWELSITLMVRGFGYSRERSYAFPLRWSSRDTIAIILIAIFYTGIIAVKLAGFSTYYMIAGV
;
A
#
# COMPACT_ATOMS: atom_id res chain seq x y z
N LEU A 1 -5.89 -36.87 -6.71
CA LEU A 1 -6.55 -36.17 -5.58
C LEU A 1 -5.63 -35.30 -4.72
N VAL A 2 -4.33 -35.62 -4.56
CA VAL A 2 -3.40 -34.74 -3.80
C VAL A 2 -3.08 -33.43 -4.54
N GLY A 3 -3.08 -33.44 -5.88
CA GLY A 3 -2.80 -32.26 -6.71
C GLY A 3 -3.86 -31.16 -6.59
N THR A 4 -5.14 -31.51 -6.49
CA THR A 4 -6.24 -30.53 -6.34
C THR A 4 -6.22 -29.86 -4.96
N GLY A 5 -5.81 -30.57 -3.90
CA GLY A 5 -5.66 -29.98 -2.56
C GLY A 5 -4.52 -28.96 -2.46
N LYS A 6 -3.36 -29.26 -3.08
CA LYS A 6 -2.22 -28.33 -3.11
C LYS A 6 -2.51 -27.07 -3.92
N PHE A 7 -3.32 -27.19 -4.98
CA PHE A 7 -3.77 -26.06 -5.81
C PHE A 7 -4.62 -25.05 -5.01
N PHE A 8 -5.53 -25.54 -4.17
CA PHE A 8 -6.38 -24.68 -3.32
C PHE A 8 -5.57 -23.89 -2.27
N LEU A 9 -4.49 -24.49 -1.74
CA LEU A 9 -3.60 -23.87 -0.74
C LEU A 9 -2.82 -22.69 -1.34
N ILE A 10 -2.46 -22.75 -2.62
CA ILE A 10 -1.76 -21.66 -3.31
C ILE A 10 -2.73 -20.55 -3.74
N ILE A 11 -3.91 -20.90 -4.24
CA ILE A 11 -4.86 -19.91 -4.78
C ILE A 11 -5.47 -19.04 -3.69
N ASN A 12 -5.87 -19.62 -2.55
CA ASN A 12 -6.55 -18.87 -1.50
C ASN A 12 -5.75 -17.65 -0.97
N PRO A 13 -4.46 -17.76 -0.60
CA PRO A 13 -3.70 -16.60 -0.13
C PRO A 13 -3.47 -15.58 -1.24
N ILE A 14 -3.33 -16.01 -2.50
CA ILE A 14 -3.18 -15.08 -3.64
C ILE A 14 -4.44 -14.25 -3.83
N VAL A 15 -5.61 -14.89 -3.86
CA VAL A 15 -6.91 -14.22 -3.98
C VAL A 15 -7.16 -13.29 -2.80
N SER A 16 -6.88 -13.75 -1.58
CA SER A 16 -7.00 -12.93 -0.37
C SER A 16 -6.08 -11.70 -0.41
N MET A 17 -4.83 -11.86 -0.87
CA MET A 17 -3.88 -10.77 -1.00
C MET A 17 -4.31 -9.75 -2.08
N LEU A 18 -4.88 -10.22 -3.19
CA LEU A 18 -5.43 -9.35 -4.24
C LEU A 18 -6.63 -8.54 -3.74
N ILE A 19 -7.57 -9.18 -3.04
CA ILE A 19 -8.73 -8.50 -2.45
C ILE A 19 -8.27 -7.44 -1.44
N PHE A 20 -7.26 -7.77 -0.63
CA PHE A 20 -6.67 -6.83 0.33
C PHE A 20 -6.08 -5.60 -0.36
N PHE A 21 -5.16 -5.78 -1.32
CA PHE A 21 -4.54 -4.65 -2.01
C PHE A 21 -5.52 -3.83 -2.85
N SER A 22 -6.55 -4.45 -3.41
CA SER A 22 -7.55 -3.73 -4.21
C SER A 22 -8.53 -2.92 -3.36
N THR A 23 -8.82 -3.37 -2.13
CA THR A 23 -9.83 -2.73 -1.27
C THR A 23 -9.20 -1.71 -0.33
N VAL A 24 -7.97 -1.95 0.12
CA VAL A 24 -7.31 -1.13 1.13
C VAL A 24 -6.49 -0.02 0.47
N LYS A 25 -6.87 1.23 0.71
CA LYS A 25 -6.06 2.38 0.27
C LYS A 25 -4.85 2.53 1.20
N PRO A 26 -3.65 2.83 0.66
CA PRO A 26 -2.46 3.06 1.48
C PRO A 26 -2.63 4.18 2.52
N TYR A 27 -3.49 5.17 2.24
CA TYR A 27 -3.85 6.24 3.18
C TYR A 27 -4.48 5.69 4.47
N ASP A 28 -5.38 4.71 4.36
CA ASP A 28 -6.16 4.18 5.48
C ASP A 28 -5.26 3.35 6.42
N LEU A 29 -4.26 2.65 5.87
CA LEU A 29 -3.28 1.89 6.63
C LEU A 29 -2.50 2.76 7.62
N VAL A 30 -2.09 3.95 7.19
CA VAL A 30 -1.35 4.89 8.03
C VAL A 30 -2.20 5.36 9.22
N GLN A 31 -3.51 5.54 9.01
CA GLN A 31 -4.41 5.91 10.10
C GLN A 31 -4.59 4.76 11.09
N VAL A 32 -4.66 3.51 10.63
CA VAL A 32 -4.67 2.31 11.49
C VAL A 32 -3.38 2.24 12.32
N PHE A 33 -2.21 2.43 11.71
CA PHE A 33 -0.94 2.43 12.44
C PHE A 33 -0.88 3.55 13.50
N SER A 34 -1.40 4.74 13.21
CA SER A 34 -1.48 5.83 14.18
C SER A 34 -2.38 5.50 15.39
N ARG A 35 -3.39 4.64 15.23
CA ARG A 35 -4.25 4.17 16.33
C ARG A 35 -3.62 3.07 17.17
N ILE A 36 -2.71 2.27 16.60
CA ILE A 36 -2.03 1.15 17.27
C ILE A 36 -0.87 1.66 18.18
N GLY A 37 -0.62 2.97 18.23
CA GLY A 37 0.37 3.59 19.12
C GLY A 37 1.52 4.28 18.41
N LEU A 38 1.51 4.32 17.07
CA LEU A 38 2.53 5.01 16.30
C LEU A 38 2.35 6.53 16.43
N PRO A 39 3.42 7.31 16.73
CA PRO A 39 3.28 8.73 16.98
C PRO A 39 2.70 9.43 15.76
N TYR A 40 1.74 10.32 15.99
CA TYR A 40 1.00 11.03 14.95
C TYR A 40 1.92 11.61 13.84
N LYS A 41 3.06 12.19 14.23
CA LYS A 41 4.03 12.80 13.31
C LYS A 41 4.61 11.79 12.33
N ALA A 42 4.92 10.57 12.77
CA ALA A 42 5.45 9.52 11.91
C ALA A 42 4.39 9.02 10.93
N GLY A 43 3.14 8.83 11.37
CA GLY A 43 2.03 8.52 10.46
C GLY A 43 1.85 9.60 9.41
N PHE A 44 1.82 10.88 9.82
CA PHE A 44 1.73 12.00 8.89
C PHE A 44 2.88 12.03 7.87
N MET A 45 4.13 11.79 8.31
CA MET A 45 5.29 11.73 7.43
C MET A 45 5.17 10.61 6.40
N LEU A 46 4.77 9.40 6.81
CA LEU A 46 4.56 8.29 5.88
C LEU A 46 3.51 8.63 4.82
N LEU A 47 2.38 9.21 5.23
CA LEU A 47 1.34 9.62 4.30
C LEU A 47 1.84 10.72 3.34
N LEU A 48 2.57 11.70 3.85
CA LEU A 48 3.16 12.76 3.04
C LEU A 48 4.17 12.17 2.04
N SER A 49 5.01 11.22 2.45
CA SER A 49 5.94 10.52 1.57
C SER A 49 5.22 9.77 0.45
N LEU A 50 4.15 9.04 0.75
CA LEU A 50 3.35 8.35 -0.26
C LEU A 50 2.76 9.33 -1.28
N ARG A 51 2.25 10.49 -0.82
CA ARG A 51 1.79 11.56 -1.72
C ARG A 51 2.92 12.15 -2.55
N MET A 52 4.07 12.42 -1.95
CA MET A 52 5.23 12.97 -2.65
C MET A 52 5.77 12.00 -3.71
N LEU A 53 5.69 10.69 -3.48
CA LEU A 53 6.03 9.68 -4.48
C LEU A 53 5.13 9.80 -5.70
N SER A 54 3.81 9.88 -5.51
CA SER A 54 2.86 10.07 -6.62
C SER A 54 3.15 11.35 -7.41
N LEU A 55 3.48 12.43 -6.70
CA LEU A 55 3.85 13.70 -7.32
C LEU A 55 5.17 13.59 -8.10
N ALA A 56 6.19 12.93 -7.53
CA ALA A 56 7.47 12.71 -8.18
C ALA A 56 7.34 11.90 -9.48
N VAL A 57 6.44 10.90 -9.51
CA VAL A 57 6.14 10.15 -10.74
C VAL A 57 5.50 11.05 -11.80
N SER A 58 4.61 11.96 -11.41
CA SER A 58 4.02 12.93 -12.34
C SER A 58 5.06 13.91 -12.89
N GLU A 59 5.93 14.44 -12.04
CA GLU A 59 7.03 15.33 -12.45
C GLU A 59 8.04 14.62 -13.34
N LEU A 60 8.38 13.37 -13.02
CA LEU A 60 9.24 12.54 -13.85
C LEU A 60 8.65 12.36 -15.25
N ARG A 61 7.34 12.10 -15.37
CA ARG A 61 6.67 11.99 -16.67
C ARG A 61 6.75 13.29 -17.46
N ASN A 62 6.44 14.42 -16.83
CA ASN A 62 6.51 15.74 -17.46
C ASN A 62 7.93 16.06 -17.96
N ILE A 63 8.95 15.89 -17.11
CA ILE A 63 10.35 16.11 -17.49
C ILE A 63 10.75 15.18 -18.63
N MET A 64 10.35 13.90 -18.56
CA MET A 64 10.65 12.93 -19.61
C MET A 64 10.01 13.33 -20.94
N ASP A 65 8.78 13.84 -20.95
CA ASP A 65 8.11 14.31 -22.17
C ASP A 65 8.79 15.56 -22.75
N VAL A 66 9.23 16.50 -21.90
CA VAL A 66 10.02 17.68 -22.33
C VAL A 66 11.37 17.27 -22.93
N GLN A 67 12.08 16.32 -22.32
CA GLN A 67 13.37 15.85 -22.84
C GLN A 67 13.21 15.04 -24.14
N LYS A 68 12.12 14.27 -24.27
CA LYS A 68 11.77 13.61 -25.54
C LYS A 68 11.50 14.63 -26.66
N ALA A 69 10.80 15.74 -26.35
CA ALA A 69 10.59 16.83 -27.31
C ALA A 69 11.90 17.53 -27.72
N ARG A 70 12.92 17.51 -26.85
CA ARG A 70 14.29 17.98 -27.16
C ARG A 70 15.14 16.95 -27.94
N GLY A 71 14.54 15.83 -28.35
CA GLY A 71 15.20 14.79 -29.17
C GLY A 71 16.01 13.78 -28.35
N ILE A 72 15.88 13.76 -27.02
CA ILE A 72 16.59 12.78 -26.19
C ILE A 72 15.82 11.45 -26.21
N GLU A 73 16.41 10.43 -26.84
CA GLU A 73 15.87 9.07 -26.84
C GLU A 73 16.13 8.38 -25.48
N VAL A 74 15.13 8.43 -24.59
CA VAL A 74 15.22 7.81 -23.26
C VAL A 74 15.20 6.27 -23.33
N ASP A 75 14.64 5.70 -24.39
CA ASP A 75 14.55 4.24 -24.63
C ASP A 75 15.49 3.77 -25.74
N SER A 76 16.78 4.04 -25.59
CA SER A 76 17.80 3.52 -26.52
C SER A 76 18.07 2.03 -26.31
N ARG A 77 18.32 1.29 -27.41
CA ARG A 77 18.74 -0.13 -27.38
C ARG A 77 20.10 -0.34 -26.72
N ASN A 78 20.99 0.66 -26.75
CA ASN A 78 22.30 0.56 -26.13
C ASN A 78 22.21 0.95 -24.64
N PRO A 79 22.51 0.04 -23.69
CA PRO A 79 22.40 0.32 -22.25
C PRO A 79 23.29 1.49 -21.80
N PHE A 80 24.47 1.66 -22.41
CA PHE A 80 25.37 2.78 -22.09
C PHE A 80 24.79 4.13 -22.54
N LYS A 81 24.23 4.17 -23.77
CA LYS A 81 23.55 5.36 -24.30
C LYS A 81 22.27 5.67 -23.50
N ARG A 82 21.56 4.65 -23.04
CA ARG A 82 20.38 4.78 -22.18
C ARG A 82 20.71 5.50 -20.87
N VAL A 83 21.76 5.06 -20.16
CA VAL A 83 22.20 5.70 -18.91
C VAL A 83 22.63 7.15 -19.14
N ALA A 84 23.39 7.43 -20.20
CA ALA A 84 23.78 8.79 -20.54
C ALA A 84 22.55 9.70 -20.80
N ASN A 85 21.53 9.16 -21.47
CA ASN A 85 20.29 9.89 -21.79
C ASN A 85 19.36 10.07 -20.57
N LEU A 86 19.58 9.37 -19.46
CA LEU A 86 18.85 9.54 -18.20
C LEU A 86 19.37 10.72 -17.36
N ILE A 87 20.65 11.09 -17.51
CA ILE A 87 21.27 12.18 -16.74
C ILE A 87 20.51 13.53 -16.92
N PRO A 88 20.12 13.94 -18.15
CA PRO A 88 19.35 15.17 -18.37
C PRO A 88 17.93 15.16 -17.79
N VAL A 89 17.38 13.98 -17.47
CA VAL A 89 16.09 13.82 -16.78
C VAL A 89 16.29 13.86 -15.26
N PHE A 90 17.36 13.22 -14.78
CA PHE A 90 17.67 13.09 -13.37
C PHE A 90 17.96 14.44 -12.69
N VAL A 91 18.82 15.26 -13.28
CA VAL A 91 19.23 16.54 -12.67
C VAL A 91 18.02 17.48 -12.45
N PRO A 92 17.15 17.73 -13.44
CA PRO A 92 15.94 18.54 -13.23
C PRO A 92 14.97 17.93 -12.20
N LEU A 93 14.84 16.59 -12.17
CA LEU A 93 13.96 15.93 -11.22
C LEU A 93 14.41 16.15 -9.78
N VAL A 94 15.70 16.02 -9.50
CA VAL A 94 16.27 16.26 -8.16
C VAL A 94 16.01 17.71 -7.72
N ILE A 95 16.31 18.68 -8.59
CA ILE A 95 16.06 20.11 -8.32
C ILE A 95 14.57 20.34 -8.05
N ARG A 96 13.68 19.73 -8.84
CA ARG A 96 12.22 19.86 -8.65
C ARG A 96 11.75 19.28 -7.32
N ILE A 97 12.21 18.08 -6.96
CA ILE A 97 11.83 17.43 -5.70
C ILE A 97 12.33 18.23 -4.50
N MET A 98 13.55 18.79 -4.57
CA MET A 98 14.07 19.68 -3.53
C MET A 98 13.22 20.93 -3.36
N GLY A 99 12.84 21.60 -4.46
CA GLY A 99 11.94 22.75 -4.43
C GLY A 99 10.58 22.41 -3.82
N LEU A 100 9.99 21.27 -4.21
CA LEU A 100 8.73 20.80 -3.62
C LEU A 100 8.84 20.53 -2.12
N ALA A 101 9.93 19.94 -1.65
CA ALA A 101 10.16 19.72 -0.23
C ALA A 101 10.26 21.04 0.54
N TRP A 102 10.95 22.04 -0.03
CA TRP A 102 11.05 23.37 0.53
C TRP A 102 9.69 24.06 0.64
N GLU A 103 8.91 24.10 -0.44
CA GLU A 103 7.56 24.68 -0.45
C GLU A 103 6.62 23.99 0.54
N LEU A 104 6.67 22.65 0.61
CA LEU A 104 5.89 21.87 1.57
C LEU A 104 6.31 22.20 3.00
N SER A 105 7.60 22.34 3.29
CA SER A 105 8.07 22.70 4.63
C SER A 105 7.53 24.07 5.08
N ILE A 106 7.57 25.08 4.21
CA ILE A 106 7.03 26.41 4.48
C ILE A 106 5.52 26.33 4.71
N THR A 107 4.82 25.60 3.85
CA THR A 107 3.36 25.39 3.97
C THR A 107 3.01 24.74 5.30
N LEU A 108 3.80 23.77 5.77
CA LEU A 108 3.60 23.11 7.06
C LEU A 108 3.88 24.05 8.23
N MET A 109 4.93 24.89 8.14
CA MET A 109 5.23 25.91 9.15
C MET A 109 4.11 26.94 9.27
N VAL A 110 3.62 27.48 8.15
CA VAL A 110 2.51 28.46 8.11
C VAL A 110 1.22 27.86 8.69
N ARG A 111 0.97 26.56 8.48
CA ARG A 111 -0.19 25.85 9.05
C ARG A 111 0.02 25.42 10.51
N GLY A 112 1.15 25.77 11.14
CA GLY A 112 1.44 25.39 12.53
C GLY A 112 1.58 23.88 12.75
N PHE A 113 2.02 23.13 11.73
CA PHE A 113 2.16 21.68 11.84
C PHE A 113 3.15 21.32 12.96
N GLY A 114 2.67 20.56 13.95
CA GLY A 114 3.48 20.14 15.09
C GLY A 114 3.41 21.05 16.32
N TYR A 115 2.62 22.12 16.28
CA TYR A 115 2.39 23.03 17.42
C TYR A 115 1.58 22.39 18.55
N SER A 116 0.56 21.58 18.22
CA SER A 116 -0.26 20.87 19.21
C SER A 116 0.17 19.40 19.38
N ARG A 117 0.08 18.90 20.61
CA ARG A 117 0.29 17.49 20.97
C ARG A 117 -0.92 16.62 20.58
N GLU A 118 -2.10 17.22 20.56
CA GLU A 118 -3.36 16.58 20.14
C GLU A 118 -3.73 17.01 18.71
N ARG A 119 -4.11 16.03 17.88
CA ARG A 119 -4.42 16.22 16.46
C ARG A 119 -5.86 15.80 16.19
N SER A 120 -6.62 16.67 15.53
CA SER A 120 -7.93 16.35 14.98
C SER A 120 -7.78 15.72 13.59
N TYR A 121 -8.41 14.56 13.36
CA TYR A 121 -8.44 13.91 12.05
C TYR A 121 -9.62 14.43 11.24
N ALA A 122 -9.36 15.01 10.07
CA ALA A 122 -10.41 15.50 9.17
C ALA A 122 -11.31 14.36 8.63
N PHE A 123 -10.72 13.17 8.43
CA PHE A 123 -11.43 11.96 8.07
C PHE A 123 -11.16 10.90 9.14
N PRO A 124 -12.00 10.78 10.18
CA PRO A 124 -11.85 9.72 11.16
C PRO A 124 -12.26 8.39 10.54
N LEU A 125 -11.45 7.35 10.73
CA LEU A 125 -11.85 5.97 10.49
C LEU A 125 -13.06 5.65 11.41
N ARG A 126 -14.28 5.69 10.86
CA ARG A 126 -15.51 5.35 11.59
C ARG A 126 -15.84 3.89 11.34
N TRP A 127 -15.94 3.13 12.41
CA TRP A 127 -16.43 1.76 12.36
C TRP A 127 -17.88 1.78 11.88
N SER A 128 -18.18 1.05 10.80
CA SER A 128 -19.54 0.91 10.30
C SER A 128 -20.17 -0.36 10.84
N SER A 129 -21.50 -0.39 11.01
CA SER A 129 -22.23 -1.63 11.31
C SER A 129 -22.01 -2.71 10.25
N ARG A 130 -21.67 -2.32 9.02
CA ARG A 130 -21.27 -3.25 7.94
C ARG A 130 -19.97 -3.98 8.25
N ASP A 131 -19.02 -3.33 8.93
CA ASP A 131 -17.74 -3.93 9.32
C ASP A 131 -17.96 -5.01 10.37
N THR A 132 -18.86 -4.76 11.34
CA THR A 132 -19.27 -5.76 12.33
C THR A 132 -19.90 -6.99 11.67
N ILE A 133 -20.84 -6.79 10.75
CA ILE A 133 -21.52 -7.89 10.04
C ILE A 133 -20.51 -8.71 9.22
N ALA A 134 -19.59 -8.04 8.51
CA ALA A 134 -18.56 -8.70 7.73
C ALA A 134 -17.64 -9.56 8.61
N ILE A 135 -17.19 -9.04 9.76
CA ILE A 135 -16.34 -9.79 10.70
C ILE A 135 -17.06 -11.02 11.25
N ILE A 136 -18.34 -10.89 11.61
CA ILE A 136 -19.14 -12.01 12.11
C ILE A 136 -19.29 -13.09 11.03
N LEU A 137 -19.61 -12.72 9.78
CA LEU A 137 -19.72 -13.67 8.68
C LEU A 137 -18.41 -14.40 8.41
N ILE A 138 -17.28 -13.68 8.42
CA ILE A 138 -15.95 -14.26 8.27
C ILE A 138 -15.66 -15.23 9.42
N ALA A 139 -15.95 -14.85 10.67
CA ALA A 139 -15.74 -15.71 11.82
C ALA A 139 -16.57 -17.00 11.73
N ILE A 140 -17.84 -16.91 11.34
CA ILE A 140 -18.73 -18.07 11.13
C ILE A 140 -18.19 -18.99 10.02
N PHE A 141 -17.72 -18.40 8.91
CA PHE A 141 -17.16 -19.18 7.81
C PHE A 141 -15.91 -19.97 8.25
N TYR A 142 -14.98 -19.33 8.97
CA TYR A 142 -13.78 -19.99 9.47
C TYR A 142 -14.07 -21.03 10.56
N THR A 143 -14.98 -20.75 11.50
CA THR A 143 -15.38 -21.74 12.51
C THR A 143 -16.08 -22.94 11.88
N GLY A 144 -16.90 -22.74 10.85
CA GLY A 144 -17.51 -23.81 10.06
C GLY A 144 -16.47 -24.72 9.38
N ILE A 145 -15.43 -24.14 8.77
CA ILE A 145 -14.33 -24.91 8.17
C ILE A 145 -13.59 -25.72 9.23
N ILE A 146 -13.28 -25.12 10.39
CA ILE A 146 -12.58 -25.80 11.48
C ILE A 146 -13.42 -26.95 12.04
N ALA A 147 -14.72 -26.74 12.24
CA ALA A 147 -15.65 -27.77 12.72
C ALA A 147 -15.75 -28.96 11.75
N VAL A 148 -15.85 -28.69 10.44
CA VAL A 148 -15.86 -29.75 9.40
C VAL A 148 -14.53 -30.49 9.37
N LYS A 149 -13.40 -29.80 9.54
CA LYS A 149 -12.08 -30.43 9.60
C LYS A 149 -11.94 -31.32 10.84
N LEU A 150 -12.44 -30.89 12.00
CA LEU A 150 -12.42 -31.67 13.24
C LEU A 150 -13.36 -32.89 13.17
N ALA A 151 -14.56 -32.73 12.59
CA ALA A 151 -15.49 -33.84 12.34
C ALA A 151 -14.93 -34.84 11.31
N GLY A 152 -14.29 -34.36 10.25
CA GLY A 152 -13.62 -35.19 9.25
C GLY A 152 -12.37 -35.91 9.77
N PHE A 153 -11.60 -35.27 10.67
CA PHE A 153 -10.48 -35.90 11.37
C PHE A 153 -10.98 -36.97 12.35
N SER A 154 -12.08 -36.73 13.06
CA SER A 154 -12.74 -37.73 13.91
C SER A 154 -13.20 -38.97 13.14
N THR A 155 -13.75 -38.79 11.93
CA THR A 155 -14.13 -39.91 11.05
C THR A 155 -12.90 -40.71 10.57
N TYR A 156 -11.77 -40.07 10.25
CA TYR A 156 -10.56 -40.79 9.82
C TYR A 156 -9.94 -41.66 10.92
N TYR A 157 -9.95 -41.23 12.19
CA TYR A 157 -9.48 -42.05 13.31
C TYR A 157 -10.46 -43.17 13.69
N MET A 158 -11.77 -43.01 13.44
CA MET A 158 -12.76 -44.05 13.67
C MET A 158 -12.73 -45.17 12.62
N ILE A 159 -12.30 -44.88 11.39
CA ILE A 159 -12.11 -45.89 10.32
C ILE A 159 -10.71 -46.54 10.38
N ALA A 160 -9.70 -45.84 10.88
CA ALA A 160 -8.32 -46.35 11.03
C ALA A 160 -8.02 -46.89 12.44
N GLY A 161 -9.06 -47.13 13.25
CA GLY A 161 -8.98 -47.49 14.66
C GLY A 161 -9.57 -48.85 15.00
N VAL A 162 -9.40 -49.88 14.15
CA VAL A 162 -9.28 -51.33 14.46
C VAL A 162 -8.58 -52.00 13.28
#